data_AF-A0AAX4P1L7-F1
#
_entry.id   AF-A0AAX4P1L7-F1
#
_cell.length_a   1.000
_cell.length_b   1.000
_cell.length_c   1.000
_cell.angle_alpha   90.00
_cell.angle_beta   90.00
_cell.angle_gamma   90.00
#
_symmetry.space_group_name_H-M   'P 1'
#
loop_
_entity.id
_entity.type
_entity.pdbx_description
1 polymer ?
#
loop_
_entity_poly.entity_id
_entity_poly.type
_entity_poly.pdbx_seq_one_letter_code
_entity_poly.pdbx_strand_id
1 'polypeptide(L)'
;MNTYRFLGSLVSPGGRPNLVLDRVLGIALAAALAPESSRTFATNLALGVLEFVENDVAHRSLSVLDGAPGGLKLYDDLSHFFTRSGSLVVELASVRRPLVGRLVSLATVALPVVAGVLGLEGGASFLADVVVALSWPYVALFYAHALVFRCHIAVSREMYLLFRGKWQEREPEAESRELVLEHVIVGVLLLTPLLFLLPTVAVYYAFWLAVFLGLKITLLVLQALTLGVELLPFSPLWLRFRRPELFQTGIYLDYDGMASGEASKTPQAHVIAKPCYKPYHELFLDAYWVPSKLLLLETVRDLSRGCRGRLLSPYFVKL
;
A
#
# COMPACT_ATOMS: atom_id res chain seq x y z
N MET A 1 -31.41 -3.54 18.85
CA MET A 1 -31.54 -2.95 17.48
C MET A 1 -32.01 -1.50 17.52
N ASN A 2 -31.44 -0.65 18.40
CA ASN A 2 -31.84 0.77 18.52
C ASN A 2 -30.72 1.73 18.99
N THR A 3 -29.50 1.25 19.28
CA THR A 3 -28.38 2.08 19.74
C THR A 3 -27.58 2.73 18.60
N TYR A 4 -27.68 2.20 17.37
CA TYR A 4 -27.08 2.82 16.17
C TYR A 4 -27.81 4.09 15.73
N ARG A 5 -29.09 4.24 16.10
CA ARG A 5 -29.93 5.41 15.74
C ARG A 5 -29.64 6.65 16.57
N PHE A 6 -29.16 6.49 17.81
CA PHE A 6 -28.87 7.61 18.71
C PHE A 6 -27.45 8.16 18.52
N LEU A 7 -26.49 7.29 18.16
CA LEU A 7 -25.18 7.75 17.67
C LEU A 7 -25.26 8.36 16.27
N GLY A 8 -26.22 7.91 15.44
CA GLY A 8 -26.53 8.51 14.15
C GLY A 8 -27.30 9.84 14.21
N SER A 9 -27.84 10.25 15.37
CA SER A 9 -28.57 11.53 15.54
C SER A 9 -27.75 12.63 16.21
N LEU A 10 -26.65 12.29 16.90
CA LEU A 10 -25.66 13.25 17.41
C LEU A 10 -24.51 13.49 16.42
N VAL A 11 -24.34 12.59 15.44
CA VAL A 11 -23.55 12.85 14.23
C VAL A 11 -24.47 13.57 13.24
N SER A 12 -24.29 14.88 13.16
CA SER A 12 -24.90 15.77 12.16
C SER A 12 -24.99 15.10 10.77
N PRO A 13 -26.10 15.25 10.03
CA PRO A 13 -26.22 14.75 8.67
C PRO A 13 -25.24 15.51 7.77
N GLY A 14 -24.08 14.91 7.50
CA GLY A 14 -23.12 15.39 6.49
C GLY A 14 -21.80 16.00 7.00
N GLY A 15 -21.50 15.98 8.30
CA GLY A 15 -20.25 16.52 8.84
C GLY A 15 -19.16 15.45 9.04
N ARG A 16 -17.98 15.62 8.42
CA ARG A 16 -16.78 14.82 8.74
C ARG A 16 -16.44 14.98 10.24
N PRO A 17 -16.43 13.91 11.06
CA PRO A 17 -16.45 14.01 12.53
C PRO A 17 -15.19 14.66 13.14
N ASN A 18 -14.10 14.74 12.38
CA ASN A 18 -12.80 15.25 12.85
C ASN A 18 -12.20 16.33 11.94
N LEU A 19 -13.01 17.04 11.14
CA LEU A 19 -12.53 18.09 10.24
C LEU A 19 -11.69 19.16 10.96
N VAL A 20 -12.08 19.55 12.18
CA VAL A 20 -11.35 20.54 12.98
C VAL A 20 -9.96 20.02 13.36
N LEU A 21 -9.86 18.74 13.75
CA LEU A 21 -8.59 18.11 14.09
C LEU A 21 -7.67 18.03 12.87
N ASP A 22 -8.21 17.64 11.72
CA ASP A 22 -7.48 17.62 10.44
C ASP A 22 -6.93 19.00 10.06
N ARG A 23 -7.72 20.07 10.26
CA ARG A 23 -7.26 21.46 10.04
C ARG A 23 -6.21 21.92 11.04
N VAL A 24 -6.38 21.62 12.32
CA VAL A 24 -5.40 21.98 13.35
C VAL A 24 -4.08 21.26 13.10
N LEU A 25 -4.12 19.97 12.75
CA LEU A 25 -2.92 19.21 12.41
C LEU A 25 -2.27 19.69 11.12
N GLY A 26 -3.05 20.07 10.11
CA GLY A 26 -2.55 20.69 8.88
C GLY A 26 -1.84 22.03 9.13
N ILE A 27 -2.40 22.90 9.97
CA ILE A 27 -1.78 24.16 10.39
C ILE A 27 -0.52 23.90 11.22
N ALA A 28 -0.57 22.92 12.14
CA ALA A 28 0.59 22.54 12.94
C ALA A 28 1.74 22.02 12.05
N LEU A 29 1.43 21.20 11.04
CA LEU A 29 2.39 20.75 10.04
C LEU A 29 2.94 21.92 9.22
N ALA A 30 2.07 22.85 8.79
CA ALA A 30 2.47 24.04 8.06
C ALA A 30 3.42 24.93 8.88
N ALA A 31 3.14 25.11 10.17
CA ALA A 31 3.98 25.86 11.09
C ALA A 31 5.32 25.14 11.35
N ALA A 32 5.32 23.81 11.47
CA ALA A 32 6.53 23.02 11.64
C ALA A 32 7.45 23.06 10.40
N LEU A 33 6.87 23.18 9.21
CA LEU A 33 7.57 23.29 7.92
C LEU A 33 7.80 24.73 7.46
N ALA A 34 7.37 25.73 8.23
CA ALA A 34 7.58 27.14 7.93
C ALA A 34 9.06 27.57 8.02
N PRO A 35 9.84 27.13 9.03
CA PRO A 35 11.25 27.53 9.16
C PRO A 35 12.10 27.04 7.98
N GLU A 36 13.03 27.89 7.52
CA GLU A 36 13.95 27.52 6.42
C GLU A 36 14.82 26.31 6.76
N SER A 37 15.17 26.13 8.04
CA SER A 37 15.92 24.95 8.52
C SER A 37 15.15 23.64 8.27
N SER A 38 13.84 23.63 8.51
CA SER A 38 12.99 22.47 8.29
C SER A 38 12.84 22.14 6.81
N ARG A 39 12.75 23.18 5.96
CA ARG A 39 12.61 23.03 4.51
C ARG A 39 13.89 22.52 3.88
N THR A 40 15.03 23.07 4.25
CA THR A 40 16.34 22.61 3.77
C THR A 40 16.63 21.18 4.24
N PHE A 41 16.25 20.84 5.48
CA PHE A 41 16.29 19.46 5.94
C PHE A 41 15.40 18.54 5.10
N ALA A 42 14.15 18.92 4.84
CA ALA A 42 13.22 18.14 4.03
C ALA A 42 13.70 17.96 2.57
N THR A 43 14.25 19.00 1.95
CA THR A 43 14.82 18.89 0.60
C THR A 43 16.03 17.97 0.58
N ASN A 44 16.93 18.10 1.54
CA ASN A 44 18.13 17.26 1.62
C ASN A 44 17.78 15.80 1.90
N LEU A 45 16.79 15.56 2.76
CA LEU A 45 16.27 14.22 3.01
C LEU A 45 15.65 13.62 1.76
N ALA A 46 14.79 14.35 1.05
CA ALA A 46 14.15 13.87 -0.17
C ALA A 46 15.16 13.55 -1.29
N LEU A 47 16.17 14.41 -1.47
CA LEU A 47 17.24 14.17 -2.44
C LEU A 47 18.14 13.01 -2.04
N GLY A 48 18.48 12.89 -0.75
CA GLY A 48 19.27 11.78 -0.22
C GLY A 48 18.55 10.43 -0.37
N VAL A 49 17.23 10.40 -0.14
CA VAL A 49 16.42 9.19 -0.38
C VAL A 49 16.40 8.83 -1.87
N LEU A 50 16.27 9.81 -2.77
CA LEU A 50 16.32 9.56 -4.20
C LEU A 50 17.69 9.01 -4.63
N GLU A 51 18.78 9.57 -4.11
CA GLU A 51 20.14 9.09 -4.35
C GLU A 51 20.36 7.68 -3.85
N PHE A 52 19.87 7.37 -2.65
CA PHE A 52 19.91 6.03 -2.09
C PHE A 52 19.15 5.02 -2.96
N VAL A 53 17.94 5.37 -3.42
CA VAL A 53 17.16 4.49 -4.30
C VAL A 53 17.85 4.29 -5.65
N GLU A 54 18.46 5.33 -6.22
CA GLU A 54 19.15 5.24 -7.51
C GLU A 54 20.44 4.42 -7.42
N ASN A 55 21.32 4.76 -6.47
CA ASN A 55 22.66 4.18 -6.39
C ASN A 55 22.69 2.87 -5.62
N ASP A 56 22.14 2.84 -4.40
CA ASP A 56 22.25 1.69 -3.50
C ASP A 56 21.18 0.64 -3.75
N VAL A 57 19.99 1.03 -4.18
CA VAL A 57 18.92 0.07 -4.49
C VAL A 57 19.01 -0.36 -5.95
N ALA A 58 18.92 0.57 -6.91
CA ALA A 58 18.87 0.19 -8.32
C ALA A 58 20.24 -0.26 -8.87
N HIS A 59 21.25 0.61 -8.91
CA HIS A 59 22.54 0.27 -9.52
C HIS A 59 23.25 -0.89 -8.83
N ARG A 60 23.31 -0.89 -7.49
CA ARG A 60 23.93 -1.99 -6.75
C ARG A 60 23.20 -3.31 -6.97
N SER A 61 21.87 -3.33 -6.92
CA SER A 61 21.13 -4.58 -7.13
C SER A 61 21.27 -5.09 -8.56
N LEU A 62 21.25 -4.21 -9.57
CA LEU A 62 21.50 -4.60 -10.95
C LEU A 62 22.91 -5.19 -11.11
N SER A 63 23.94 -4.59 -10.50
CA SER A 63 25.31 -5.14 -10.54
C SER A 63 25.42 -6.53 -9.88
N VAL A 64 24.69 -6.77 -8.78
CA VAL A 64 24.65 -8.08 -8.10
C VAL A 64 23.88 -9.12 -8.94
N LEU A 65 22.79 -8.69 -9.59
CA LEU A 65 22.00 -9.52 -10.49
C LEU A 65 22.78 -9.94 -11.75
N ASP A 66 23.65 -9.06 -12.25
CA ASP A 66 24.51 -9.34 -13.41
C ASP A 66 25.58 -10.40 -13.10
N GLY A 67 26.23 -10.30 -11.92
CA GLY A 67 27.36 -11.18 -11.57
C GLY A 67 26.97 -12.61 -11.21
N ALA A 68 26.07 -12.79 -10.23
CA ALA A 68 25.47 -14.07 -9.81
C ALA A 68 24.70 -13.84 -8.48
N PRO A 69 23.39 -13.56 -8.51
CA PRO A 69 22.63 -13.30 -7.30
C PRO A 69 22.48 -14.60 -6.50
N GLY A 70 23.01 -14.60 -5.27
CA GLY A 70 22.87 -15.74 -4.35
C GLY A 70 23.47 -17.07 -4.87
N GLY A 71 24.40 -17.02 -5.83
CA GLY A 71 25.00 -18.21 -6.45
C GLY A 71 24.13 -18.89 -7.51
N LEU A 72 23.01 -18.29 -7.90
CA LEU A 72 22.22 -18.76 -9.05
C LEU A 72 22.97 -18.44 -10.35
N LYS A 73 23.33 -19.49 -11.09
CA LYS A 73 23.91 -19.34 -12.43
C LYS A 73 22.79 -19.01 -13.42
N LEU A 74 22.63 -17.72 -13.67
CA LEU A 74 21.72 -17.18 -14.68
C LEU A 74 22.33 -17.36 -16.07
N TYR A 75 21.52 -17.11 -17.09
CA TYR A 75 22.02 -16.98 -18.45
C TYR A 75 22.66 -15.60 -18.63
N ASP A 76 23.98 -15.59 -18.79
CA ASP A 76 24.83 -14.39 -18.69
C ASP A 76 24.42 -13.29 -19.69
N ASP A 77 24.21 -13.65 -20.97
CA ASP A 77 23.88 -12.65 -22.01
C ASP A 77 22.54 -11.94 -21.77
N LEU A 78 21.52 -12.68 -21.29
CA LEU A 78 20.22 -12.09 -20.98
C LEU A 78 20.28 -11.27 -19.68
N SER A 79 21.06 -11.72 -18.70
CA SER A 79 21.30 -10.96 -17.47
C SER A 79 21.93 -9.61 -17.79
N HIS A 80 22.98 -9.61 -18.61
CA HIS A 80 23.66 -8.41 -19.05
C HIS A 80 22.74 -7.48 -19.86
N PHE A 81 21.88 -8.04 -20.72
CA PHE A 81 20.87 -7.25 -21.43
C PHE A 81 19.90 -6.56 -20.46
N PHE A 82 19.34 -7.28 -19.48
CA PHE A 82 18.43 -6.68 -18.50
C PHE A 82 19.13 -5.65 -17.61
N THR A 83 20.35 -5.93 -17.16
CA THR A 83 21.15 -5.00 -16.37
C THR A 83 21.46 -3.73 -17.15
N ARG A 84 21.90 -3.86 -18.41
CA ARG A 84 22.20 -2.70 -19.24
C ARG A 84 20.95 -1.88 -19.53
N SER A 85 19.84 -2.52 -19.89
CA SER A 85 18.57 -1.83 -20.17
C SER A 85 18.01 -1.12 -18.93
N GLY A 86 18.02 -1.77 -17.76
CA GLY A 86 17.61 -1.18 -16.50
C GLY A 86 18.51 0.00 -16.11
N SER A 87 19.82 -0.17 -16.23
CA SER A 87 20.79 0.90 -15.94
C SER A 87 20.60 2.11 -16.85
N LEU A 88 20.33 1.90 -18.14
CA LEU A 88 20.05 3.00 -19.08
C LEU A 88 18.80 3.81 -18.66
N VAL A 89 17.74 3.15 -18.21
CA VAL A 89 16.54 3.88 -17.74
C VAL A 89 16.82 4.64 -16.44
N VAL A 90 17.63 4.07 -15.54
CA VAL A 90 18.05 4.74 -14.31
C VAL A 90 18.97 5.93 -14.61
N GLU A 91 19.90 5.80 -15.55
CA GLU A 91 20.76 6.88 -16.04
C GLU A 91 19.93 7.99 -16.72
N LEU A 92 18.93 7.64 -17.53
CA LEU A 92 17.97 8.62 -18.08
C LEU A 92 17.19 9.33 -16.97
N ALA A 93 16.84 8.60 -15.91
CA ALA A 93 16.23 9.18 -14.72
C ALA A 93 17.19 10.05 -13.90
N SER A 94 18.51 9.90 -14.06
CA SER A 94 19.51 10.75 -13.43
C SER A 94 19.72 12.05 -14.20
N VAL A 95 19.57 12.06 -15.53
CA VAL A 95 19.64 13.28 -16.37
C VAL A 95 18.57 14.31 -15.95
N ARG A 96 17.41 13.87 -15.45
CA ARG A 96 16.36 14.77 -14.91
C ARG A 96 16.64 15.26 -13.49
N ARG A 97 17.76 14.92 -12.84
CA ARG A 97 18.11 15.37 -11.48
C ARG A 97 17.96 16.87 -11.23
N PRO A 98 18.40 17.80 -12.11
CA PRO A 98 18.19 19.23 -11.86
C PRO A 98 16.72 19.67 -11.95
N LEU A 99 15.89 18.94 -12.72
CA LEU A 99 14.45 19.16 -12.76
C LEU A 99 13.79 18.62 -11.49
N VAL A 100 14.22 17.44 -11.04
CA VAL A 100 13.75 16.81 -9.79
C VAL A 100 14.10 17.67 -8.59
N GLY A 101 15.32 18.21 -8.51
CA GLY A 101 15.72 19.14 -7.44
C GLY A 101 14.82 20.38 -7.39
N ARG A 102 14.49 20.96 -8.56
CA ARG A 102 13.52 22.05 -8.64
C ARG A 102 12.12 21.63 -8.18
N LEU A 103 11.62 20.48 -8.63
CA LEU A 103 10.32 19.95 -8.22
C LEU A 103 10.24 19.72 -6.71
N VAL A 104 11.27 19.12 -6.12
CA VAL A 104 11.35 18.89 -4.67
C VAL A 104 11.40 20.21 -3.91
N SER A 105 12.20 21.18 -4.36
CA SER A 105 12.25 22.50 -3.73
C SER A 105 10.93 23.26 -3.81
N LEU A 106 10.19 23.14 -4.93
CA LEU A 106 8.87 23.72 -5.07
C LEU A 106 7.86 23.00 -4.17
N ALA A 107 7.93 21.68 -4.11
CA ALA A 107 7.04 20.86 -3.29
C ALA A 107 7.22 21.16 -1.80
N THR A 108 8.45 21.38 -1.30
CA THR A 108 8.67 21.72 0.12
C THR A 108 8.16 23.10 0.50
N VAL A 109 8.06 24.03 -0.45
CA VAL A 109 7.41 25.34 -0.24
C VAL A 109 5.89 25.23 -0.36
N ALA A 110 5.38 24.46 -1.31
CA ALA A 110 3.95 24.29 -1.54
C ALA A 110 3.26 23.45 -0.45
N LEU A 111 3.93 22.41 0.07
CA LEU A 111 3.41 21.49 1.08
C LEU A 111 2.83 22.20 2.32
N PRO A 112 3.53 23.13 3.01
CA PRO A 112 2.96 23.84 4.15
C PRO A 112 1.75 24.71 3.78
N VAL A 113 1.74 25.31 2.59
CA VAL A 113 0.60 26.11 2.13
C VAL A 113 -0.63 25.22 1.90
N VAL A 114 -0.45 24.11 1.21
CA VAL A 114 -1.52 23.14 0.93
C VAL A 114 -2.03 22.51 2.23
N ALA A 115 -1.12 22.08 3.12
CA ALA A 115 -1.49 21.50 4.42
C ALA A 115 -2.24 22.49 5.31
N GLY A 116 -1.84 23.77 5.33
CA GLY A 116 -2.53 24.80 6.10
C GLY A 116 -3.93 25.13 5.56
N VAL A 117 -4.10 25.16 4.24
CA VAL A 117 -5.37 25.54 3.60
C VAL A 117 -6.35 24.38 3.47
N LEU A 118 -5.88 23.17 3.16
CA LEU A 118 -6.75 22.01 2.93
C LEU A 118 -6.88 21.09 4.15
N GLY A 119 -5.90 21.12 5.07
CA GLY A 119 -5.80 20.19 6.20
C GLY A 119 -4.68 19.16 6.00
N LEU A 120 -4.49 18.29 6.99
CA LEU A 120 -3.48 17.24 6.96
C LEU A 120 -3.72 16.25 5.81
N GLU A 121 -4.98 15.87 5.56
CA GLU A 121 -5.36 15.02 4.42
C GLU A 121 -4.93 15.62 3.08
N GLY A 122 -5.16 16.92 2.88
CA GLY A 122 -4.78 17.61 1.66
C GLY A 122 -3.26 17.69 1.48
N GLY A 123 -2.52 17.95 2.57
CA GLY A 123 -1.06 17.92 2.55
C GLY A 123 -0.50 16.52 2.26
N ALA A 124 -1.10 15.47 2.82
CA ALA A 124 -0.73 14.09 2.57
C ALA A 124 -1.02 13.67 1.13
N SER A 125 -2.16 14.05 0.55
CA SER A 125 -2.46 13.80 -0.87
C SER A 125 -1.42 14.46 -1.77
N PHE A 126 -1.06 15.72 -1.50
CA PHE A 126 -0.04 16.42 -2.27
C PHE A 126 1.33 15.73 -2.16
N LEU A 127 1.72 15.27 -0.97
CA LEU A 127 2.96 14.53 -0.77
C LEU A 127 2.94 13.18 -1.53
N ALA A 128 1.81 12.48 -1.52
CA ALA A 128 1.63 11.24 -2.28
C ALA A 128 1.83 11.47 -3.79
N ASP A 129 1.25 12.54 -4.33
CA ASP A 129 1.40 12.89 -5.75
C ASP A 129 2.85 13.20 -6.12
N VAL A 130 3.57 13.92 -5.26
CA VAL A 130 5.00 14.19 -5.45
C VAL A 130 5.81 12.89 -5.44
N VAL A 131 5.55 11.98 -4.49
CA VAL A 131 6.22 10.68 -4.43
C VAL A 131 5.96 9.85 -5.68
N VAL A 132 4.72 9.80 -6.17
CA VAL A 132 4.36 9.10 -7.42
C VAL A 132 5.06 9.72 -8.62
N ALA A 133 5.08 11.05 -8.74
CA ALA A 133 5.74 11.75 -9.84
C ALA A 133 7.25 11.49 -9.86
N LEU A 134 7.90 11.47 -8.69
CA LEU A 134 9.32 11.16 -8.57
C LEU A 134 9.63 9.70 -8.95
N SER A 135 8.73 8.79 -8.60
CA SER A 135 8.92 7.33 -8.74
C SER A 135 8.57 6.77 -10.12
N TRP A 136 8.08 7.61 -11.04
CA TRP A 136 7.69 7.22 -12.41
C TRP A 136 8.66 6.27 -13.15
N PRO A 137 9.99 6.49 -13.21
CA PRO A 137 10.88 5.61 -13.97
C PRO A 137 10.94 4.19 -13.40
N TYR A 138 10.87 4.03 -12.08
CA TYR A 138 10.86 2.71 -11.43
C TYR A 138 9.54 1.98 -11.67
N VAL A 139 8.43 2.72 -11.70
CA VAL A 139 7.12 2.18 -12.08
C VAL A 139 7.13 1.71 -13.54
N ALA A 140 7.74 2.49 -14.45
CA ALA A 140 7.89 2.10 -15.86
C ALA A 140 8.71 0.82 -16.02
N LEU A 141 9.83 0.69 -15.29
CA LEU A 141 10.66 -0.52 -15.27
C LEU A 141 9.90 -1.74 -14.76
N PHE A 142 9.12 -1.58 -13.68
CA PHE A 142 8.24 -2.64 -13.20
C PHE A 142 7.26 -3.12 -14.28
N TYR A 143 6.55 -2.21 -14.96
CA TYR A 143 5.62 -2.60 -16.01
C TYR A 143 6.30 -3.23 -17.22
N ALA A 144 7.50 -2.75 -17.60
CA ALA A 144 8.29 -3.34 -18.68
C ALA A 144 8.67 -4.79 -18.35
N HIS A 145 9.24 -5.05 -17.17
CA HIS A 145 9.60 -6.40 -16.76
C HIS A 145 8.38 -7.30 -16.49
N ALA A 146 7.27 -6.75 -16.00
CA ALA A 146 6.01 -7.47 -15.88
C ALA A 146 5.46 -7.91 -17.25
N LEU A 147 5.57 -7.05 -18.27
CA LEU A 147 5.17 -7.38 -19.64
C LEU A 147 6.05 -8.50 -20.20
N VAL A 148 7.38 -8.38 -20.08
CA VAL A 148 8.33 -9.40 -20.54
C VAL A 148 8.04 -10.75 -19.87
N PHE A 149 7.88 -10.77 -18.54
CA PHE A 149 7.56 -11.99 -17.81
C PHE A 149 6.23 -12.61 -18.26
N ARG A 150 5.19 -11.79 -18.47
CA ARG A 150 3.89 -12.26 -18.98
C ARG A 150 3.99 -12.87 -20.37
N CYS A 151 4.68 -12.19 -21.29
CA CYS A 151 4.92 -12.70 -22.63
C CYS A 151 5.70 -14.03 -22.57
N HIS A 152 6.72 -14.12 -21.72
CA HIS A 152 7.53 -15.32 -21.56
C HIS A 152 6.71 -16.52 -21.08
N ILE A 153 5.84 -16.34 -20.08
CA ILE A 153 4.92 -17.39 -19.60
C ILE A 153 3.90 -17.76 -20.67
N ALA A 154 3.35 -16.79 -21.40
CA ALA A 154 2.39 -17.05 -22.47
C ALA A 154 3.02 -17.89 -23.59
N VAL A 155 4.18 -17.51 -24.10
CA VAL A 155 4.89 -18.27 -25.14
C VAL A 155 5.29 -19.65 -24.62
N SER A 156 5.77 -19.75 -23.38
CA SER A 156 6.10 -21.05 -22.77
C SER A 156 4.89 -21.97 -22.70
N ARG A 157 3.71 -21.44 -22.37
CA ARG A 157 2.45 -22.19 -22.33
C ARG A 157 2.05 -22.69 -23.71
N GLU A 158 2.10 -21.82 -24.72
CA GLU A 158 1.75 -22.18 -26.10
C GLU A 158 2.71 -23.24 -26.66
N MET A 159 4.02 -23.11 -26.42
CA MET A 159 4.99 -24.15 -26.82
C MET A 159 4.79 -25.47 -26.08
N TYR A 160 4.40 -25.43 -24.81
CA TYR A 160 4.04 -26.63 -24.06
C TYR A 160 2.79 -27.34 -24.62
N LEU A 161 1.79 -26.59 -25.07
CA LEU A 161 0.61 -27.15 -25.73
C LEU A 161 0.95 -27.75 -27.10
N LEU A 162 1.84 -27.10 -27.84
CA LEU A 162 2.38 -27.62 -29.10
C LEU A 162 3.13 -28.94 -28.90
N PHE A 163 3.98 -29.02 -27.86
CA PHE A 163 4.65 -30.26 -27.45
C PHE A 163 3.68 -31.41 -27.15
N ARG A 164 2.51 -31.11 -26.57
CA ARG A 164 1.48 -32.12 -26.28
C ARG A 164 0.62 -32.49 -27.50
N GLY A 165 0.85 -31.88 -28.66
CA GLY A 165 0.00 -32.07 -29.85
C GLY A 165 -1.43 -31.58 -29.66
N LYS A 166 -1.69 -30.68 -28.70
CA LYS A 166 -3.02 -30.15 -28.36
C LYS A 166 -3.20 -28.70 -28.83
N TRP A 167 -2.62 -28.36 -29.98
CA TRP A 167 -2.62 -27.00 -30.52
C TRP A 167 -3.97 -26.58 -31.13
N GLN A 168 -4.77 -27.54 -31.60
CA GLN A 168 -6.12 -27.29 -32.16
C GLN A 168 -7.12 -28.31 -31.62
N GLU A 169 -8.28 -27.83 -31.14
CA GLU A 169 -9.41 -28.65 -30.66
C GLU A 169 -10.26 -29.25 -31.81
N ARG A 170 -9.86 -29.13 -33.09
CA ARG A 170 -10.60 -29.67 -34.24
C ARG A 170 -9.99 -30.98 -34.72
N GLU A 171 -10.85 -31.97 -34.94
CA GLU A 171 -10.51 -33.34 -35.33
C GLU A 171 -9.53 -33.35 -36.52
N PRO A 172 -8.37 -34.03 -36.40
CA PRO A 172 -7.39 -34.04 -37.48
C PRO A 172 -7.80 -35.04 -38.58
N GLU A 173 -7.85 -34.57 -39.83
CA GLU A 173 -7.92 -35.42 -41.02
C GLU A 173 -6.68 -36.32 -41.15
N ALA A 174 -6.77 -37.48 -41.78
CA ALA A 174 -5.71 -38.52 -41.77
C ALA A 174 -4.32 -38.05 -42.28
N GLU A 175 -4.26 -37.00 -43.13
CA GLU A 175 -3.02 -36.38 -43.63
C GLU A 175 -2.28 -35.52 -42.59
N SER A 176 -2.95 -35.10 -41.51
CA SER A 176 -2.33 -34.28 -40.46
C SER A 176 -1.35 -35.06 -39.55
N ARG A 177 -1.30 -36.39 -39.67
CA ARG A 177 -0.58 -37.25 -38.72
C ARG A 177 0.95 -37.17 -38.86
N GLU A 178 1.49 -36.91 -40.05
CA GLU A 178 2.93 -36.66 -40.25
C GLU A 178 3.34 -35.25 -39.78
N LEU A 179 2.46 -34.26 -39.96
CA LEU A 179 2.68 -32.89 -39.49
C LEU A 179 2.79 -32.80 -37.95
N VAL A 180 2.08 -33.66 -37.20
CA VAL A 180 2.14 -33.65 -35.72
C VAL A 180 3.56 -33.91 -35.18
N LEU A 181 4.35 -34.79 -35.84
CA LEU A 181 5.70 -35.11 -35.37
C LEU A 181 6.65 -33.91 -35.50
N GLU A 182 6.60 -33.21 -36.63
CA GLU A 182 7.42 -32.02 -36.87
C GLU A 182 7.09 -30.90 -35.87
N HIS A 183 5.80 -30.68 -35.59
CA HIS A 183 5.35 -29.66 -34.64
C HIS A 183 5.79 -29.97 -33.19
N VAL A 184 5.77 -31.24 -32.79
CA VAL A 184 6.27 -31.65 -31.47
C VAL A 184 7.78 -31.40 -31.36
N ILE A 185 8.56 -31.70 -32.41
CA ILE A 185 10.02 -31.46 -32.44
C ILE A 185 10.32 -29.96 -32.30
N VAL A 186 9.64 -29.11 -33.07
CA VAL A 186 9.76 -27.65 -32.98
C VAL A 186 9.38 -27.15 -31.59
N GLY A 187 8.29 -27.70 -31.01
CA GLY A 187 7.83 -27.38 -29.66
C GLY A 187 8.89 -27.68 -28.59
N VAL A 188 9.52 -28.86 -28.62
CA VAL A 188 10.62 -29.19 -27.68
C VAL A 188 11.80 -28.25 -27.88
N LEU A 189 12.23 -28.04 -29.13
CA LEU A 189 13.42 -27.27 -29.46
C LEU A 189 13.31 -25.79 -29.03
N LEU A 190 12.10 -25.22 -29.06
CA LEU A 190 11.83 -23.86 -28.56
C LEU A 190 11.52 -23.82 -27.06
N LEU A 191 10.88 -24.85 -26.50
CA LEU A 191 10.53 -24.90 -25.08
C LEU A 191 11.76 -25.00 -24.19
N THR A 192 12.76 -25.79 -24.57
CA THR A 192 14.00 -25.98 -23.79
C THR A 192 14.73 -24.65 -23.50
N PRO A 193 15.08 -23.80 -24.49
CA PRO A 193 15.70 -22.51 -24.20
C PRO A 193 14.75 -21.59 -23.41
N LEU A 194 13.44 -21.57 -23.69
CA LEU A 194 12.50 -20.75 -22.92
C LEU A 194 12.49 -21.11 -21.43
N LEU A 195 12.53 -22.40 -21.09
CA LEU A 195 12.60 -22.87 -19.70
C LEU A 195 13.92 -22.49 -19.03
N PHE A 196 15.03 -22.48 -19.77
CA PHE A 196 16.33 -22.02 -19.25
C PHE A 196 16.40 -20.50 -19.05
N LEU A 197 15.73 -19.71 -19.90
CA LEU A 197 15.66 -18.26 -19.74
C LEU A 197 14.67 -17.83 -18.65
N LEU A 198 13.63 -18.63 -18.38
CA LEU A 198 12.59 -18.35 -17.40
C LEU A 198 13.10 -17.92 -16.01
N PRO A 199 14.05 -18.62 -15.35
CA PRO A 199 14.56 -18.20 -14.04
C PRO A 199 15.19 -16.80 -14.10
N THR A 200 15.86 -16.45 -15.19
CA THR A 200 16.46 -15.11 -15.32
C THR A 200 15.40 -14.02 -15.38
N VAL A 201 14.40 -14.17 -16.24
CA VAL A 201 13.30 -13.21 -16.36
C VAL A 201 12.53 -13.08 -15.04
N ALA A 202 12.32 -14.20 -14.34
CA ALA A 202 11.63 -14.24 -13.06
C ALA A 202 12.37 -13.44 -11.96
N VAL A 203 13.70 -13.56 -11.86
CA VAL A 203 14.50 -12.84 -10.85
C VAL A 203 14.47 -11.33 -11.10
N TYR A 204 14.68 -10.88 -12.34
CA TYR A 204 14.60 -9.45 -12.68
C TYR A 204 13.20 -8.88 -12.46
N TYR A 205 12.14 -9.64 -12.80
CA TYR A 205 10.77 -9.26 -12.49
C TYR A 205 10.54 -9.13 -10.97
N ALA A 206 11.01 -10.11 -10.18
CA ALA A 206 10.86 -10.10 -8.73
C ALA A 206 11.56 -8.91 -8.08
N PHE A 207 12.75 -8.53 -8.58
CA PHE A 207 13.47 -7.34 -8.11
C PHE A 207 12.65 -6.06 -8.30
N TRP A 208 12.18 -5.80 -9.52
CA TRP A 208 11.37 -4.60 -9.79
C TRP A 208 10.01 -4.63 -9.11
N LEU A 209 9.42 -5.81 -8.92
CA LEU A 209 8.23 -6.00 -8.10
C LEU A 209 8.49 -5.60 -6.64
N ALA A 210 9.65 -5.94 -6.07
CA ALA A 210 10.00 -5.55 -4.71
C ALA A 210 10.16 -4.03 -4.55
N VAL A 211 10.83 -3.36 -5.50
CA VAL A 211 10.95 -1.89 -5.53
C VAL A 211 9.57 -1.23 -5.62
N PHE A 212 8.73 -1.74 -6.53
CA PHE A 212 7.36 -1.26 -6.69
C PHE A 212 6.50 -1.49 -5.44
N LEU A 213 6.67 -2.62 -4.77
CA LEU A 213 5.97 -2.92 -3.52
C LEU A 213 6.42 -1.96 -2.40
N GLY A 214 7.72 -1.66 -2.31
CA GLY A 214 8.24 -0.65 -1.40
C GLY A 214 7.56 0.71 -1.59
N LEU A 215 7.47 1.18 -2.84
CA LEU A 215 6.74 2.40 -3.19
C LEU A 215 5.27 2.33 -2.73
N LYS A 216 4.56 1.23 -3.02
CA LYS A 216 3.16 1.07 -2.60
C LYS A 216 2.98 1.06 -1.09
N ILE A 217 3.91 0.45 -0.35
CA ILE A 217 3.89 0.46 1.12
C ILE A 217 4.05 1.90 1.64
N THR A 218 4.94 2.71 1.06
CA THR A 218 5.10 4.11 1.51
C THR A 218 3.81 4.92 1.34
N LEU A 219 3.12 4.77 0.20
CA LEU A 219 1.84 5.42 -0.05
C LEU A 219 0.75 4.93 0.91
N LEU A 220 0.74 3.63 1.19
CA LEU A 220 -0.18 3.03 2.15
C LEU A 220 0.04 3.56 3.57
N VAL A 221 1.28 3.68 4.01
CA VAL A 221 1.59 4.21 5.34
C VAL A 221 1.07 5.64 5.47
N LEU A 222 1.24 6.46 4.42
CA LEU A 222 0.71 7.82 4.39
C LEU A 222 -0.82 7.85 4.47
N GLN A 223 -1.51 6.99 3.71
CA GLN A 223 -2.97 6.86 3.74
C GLN A 223 -3.49 6.31 5.08
N ALA A 224 -2.78 5.35 5.68
CA ALA A 224 -3.13 4.78 6.97
C ALA A 224 -2.99 5.82 8.09
N LEU A 225 -1.97 6.69 8.01
CA LEU A 225 -1.78 7.80 8.95
C LEU A 225 -2.94 8.80 8.86
N THR A 226 -3.35 9.21 7.66
CA THR A 226 -4.47 10.14 7.49
C THR A 226 -5.79 9.54 7.93
N LEU A 227 -6.07 8.29 7.56
CA LEU A 227 -7.27 7.59 8.00
C LEU A 227 -7.29 7.38 9.52
N GLY A 228 -6.13 7.15 10.14
CA GLY A 228 -6.01 7.08 11.59
C GLY A 228 -6.43 8.39 12.26
N VAL A 229 -6.04 9.54 11.71
CA VAL A 229 -6.47 10.84 12.21
C VAL A 229 -7.98 11.05 12.02
N GLU A 230 -8.53 10.65 10.88
CA GLU A 230 -9.95 10.79 10.58
C GLU A 230 -10.83 9.89 11.46
N LEU A 231 -10.39 8.67 11.75
CA LEU A 231 -11.12 7.69 12.56
C LEU A 231 -10.90 7.86 14.05
N LEU A 232 -9.94 8.70 14.46
CA LEU A 232 -9.67 8.95 15.87
C LEU A 232 -10.94 9.52 16.53
N PRO A 233 -11.54 8.85 17.52
CA PRO A 233 -12.80 9.29 18.10
C PRO A 233 -12.58 10.51 19.04
N PHE A 234 -11.94 11.58 18.56
CA PHE A 234 -11.55 12.75 19.34
C PHE A 234 -12.78 13.48 19.87
N SER A 235 -13.77 13.73 19.02
CA SER A 235 -15.01 14.38 19.44
C SER A 235 -15.74 13.62 20.56
N PRO A 236 -16.01 12.29 20.47
CA PRO A 236 -16.62 11.56 21.58
C PRO A 236 -15.68 11.36 22.78
N LEU A 237 -14.36 11.26 22.61
CA LEU A 237 -13.39 11.24 23.72
C LEU A 237 -13.42 12.56 24.50
N TRP A 238 -13.43 13.68 23.79
CA TRP A 238 -13.51 15.01 24.37
C TRP A 238 -14.85 15.25 25.09
N LEU A 239 -15.95 14.83 24.46
CA LEU A 239 -17.28 14.84 25.07
C LEU A 239 -17.34 13.95 26.32
N ARG A 240 -16.73 12.76 26.30
CA ARG A 240 -16.64 11.88 27.47
C ARG A 240 -15.82 12.50 28.60
N PHE A 241 -14.73 13.20 28.28
CA PHE A 241 -13.93 13.91 29.28
C PHE A 241 -14.72 15.05 29.94
N ARG A 242 -15.47 15.84 29.16
CA ARG A 242 -16.26 16.96 29.70
C ARG A 242 -17.60 16.57 30.31
N ARG A 243 -18.26 15.54 29.77
CA ARG A 243 -19.61 15.11 30.12
C ARG A 243 -19.72 13.58 30.05
N PRO A 244 -19.19 12.86 31.05
CA PRO A 244 -19.21 11.39 31.06
C PRO A 244 -20.65 10.83 31.05
N GLU A 245 -21.60 11.60 31.58
CA GLU A 245 -23.02 11.25 31.71
C GLU A 245 -23.73 10.95 30.37
N LEU A 246 -23.18 11.41 29.24
CA LEU A 246 -23.76 11.20 27.91
C LEU A 246 -23.46 9.82 27.31
N PHE A 247 -22.51 9.05 27.88
CA PHE A 247 -22.06 7.75 27.36
C PHE A 247 -22.48 6.56 28.23
N GLN A 248 -23.65 6.65 28.87
CA GLN A 248 -24.22 5.55 29.63
C GLN A 248 -24.59 4.41 28.68
N THR A 249 -23.86 3.29 28.73
CA THR A 249 -24.09 2.13 27.86
C THR A 249 -24.91 1.05 28.57
N GLY A 250 -24.92 1.07 29.90
CA GLY A 250 -25.72 0.18 30.74
C GLY A 250 -25.83 0.67 32.18
N ILE A 251 -26.50 -0.11 33.02
CA ILE A 251 -26.67 0.12 34.46
C ILE A 251 -26.24 -1.16 35.17
N TYR A 252 -25.39 -1.06 36.19
CA TYR A 252 -25.16 -2.17 37.10
C TYR A 252 -25.83 -1.85 38.43
N LEU A 253 -26.46 -2.87 39.01
CA LEU A 253 -27.15 -2.78 40.29
C LEU A 253 -26.17 -3.22 41.38
N ASP A 254 -25.78 -2.28 42.23
CA ASP A 254 -24.96 -2.55 43.40
C ASP A 254 -25.89 -2.97 44.55
N TYR A 255 -25.67 -4.16 45.10
CA TYR A 255 -26.44 -4.69 46.22
C TYR A 255 -25.61 -4.55 47.49
N ASP A 256 -25.76 -3.44 48.21
CA ASP A 256 -25.18 -3.29 49.54
C ASP A 256 -25.88 -4.27 50.50
N GLY A 257 -25.18 -5.36 50.88
CA GLY A 257 -25.66 -6.22 51.97
C GLY A 257 -25.30 -7.72 51.98
N MET A 258 -24.51 -8.25 51.03
CA MET A 258 -24.15 -9.69 51.08
C MET A 258 -22.68 -10.00 51.40
N ALA A 259 -21.79 -9.01 51.51
CA ALA A 259 -20.36 -9.25 51.69
C ALA A 259 -19.85 -9.16 53.14
N SER A 260 -20.69 -8.82 54.12
CA SER A 260 -20.32 -8.94 55.55
C SER A 260 -21.31 -9.88 56.22
N GLY A 261 -20.82 -11.05 56.64
CA GLY A 261 -21.58 -12.10 57.30
C GLY A 261 -22.01 -11.73 58.70
N GLU A 262 -22.83 -10.70 58.86
CA GLU A 262 -23.55 -10.42 60.10
C GLU A 262 -25.04 -10.25 59.83
N ALA A 263 -25.78 -11.24 60.35
CA ALA A 263 -27.23 -11.29 60.32
C ALA A 263 -27.83 -10.12 61.12
N SER A 264 -28.18 -9.03 60.45
CA SER A 264 -29.00 -7.97 61.01
C SER A 264 -30.37 -7.91 60.33
N LYS A 265 -31.39 -7.81 61.18
CA LYS A 265 -32.82 -7.89 60.86
C LYS A 265 -33.30 -6.54 60.31
N THR A 266 -33.56 -6.48 58.99
CA THR A 266 -34.56 -5.64 58.29
C THR A 266 -34.33 -5.79 56.77
N PRO A 267 -35.28 -6.28 55.96
CA PRO A 267 -35.02 -6.58 54.56
C PRO A 267 -35.45 -5.40 53.69
N GLN A 268 -34.65 -4.35 53.63
CA GLN A 268 -34.74 -3.41 52.52
C GLN A 268 -33.36 -3.30 51.91
N ALA A 269 -33.04 -4.26 51.04
CA ALA A 269 -31.86 -4.19 50.18
C ALA A 269 -31.98 -2.90 49.36
N HIS A 270 -31.16 -1.90 49.68
CA HIS A 270 -31.14 -0.65 48.96
C HIS A 270 -30.37 -0.88 47.67
N VAL A 271 -31.09 -1.05 46.56
CA VAL A 271 -30.50 -1.29 45.24
C VAL A 271 -30.09 0.06 44.64
N ILE A 272 -28.78 0.32 44.58
CA ILE A 272 -28.25 1.54 43.96
C ILE A 272 -27.89 1.23 42.51
N ALA A 273 -28.61 1.84 41.57
CA ALA A 273 -28.30 1.77 40.15
C ALA A 273 -27.17 2.73 39.80
N LYS A 274 -26.00 2.20 39.39
CA LYS A 274 -24.86 3.01 38.90
C LYS A 274 -24.69 2.84 37.39
N PRO A 275 -24.41 3.91 36.63
CA PRO A 275 -24.19 3.82 35.19
C PRO A 275 -22.88 3.10 34.86
N CYS A 276 -22.90 2.22 33.85
CA CYS A 276 -21.73 1.55 33.30
C CYS A 276 -21.31 2.22 31.98
N TYR A 277 -20.01 2.50 31.85
CA TYR A 277 -19.42 3.13 30.67
C TYR A 277 -18.65 2.10 29.85
N LYS A 278 -18.80 2.12 28.53
CA LYS A 278 -18.00 1.28 27.62
C LYS A 278 -16.50 1.56 27.83
N PRO A 279 -15.63 0.54 27.93
CA PRO A 279 -14.20 0.77 28.12
C PRO A 279 -13.58 1.46 26.89
N TYR A 280 -12.54 2.28 27.12
CA TYR A 280 -11.92 3.10 26.05
C TYR A 280 -11.42 2.26 24.87
N HIS A 281 -10.82 1.09 25.14
CA HIS A 281 -10.24 0.25 24.11
C HIS A 281 -11.29 -0.29 23.11
N GLU A 282 -12.51 -0.60 23.55
CA GLU A 282 -13.56 -1.04 22.62
C GLU A 282 -14.05 0.09 21.71
N LEU A 283 -13.97 1.35 22.15
CA LEU A 283 -14.29 2.50 21.30
C LEU A 283 -13.28 2.64 20.16
N PHE A 284 -11.99 2.42 20.45
CA PHE A 284 -10.93 2.44 19.44
C PHE A 284 -11.00 1.20 18.54
N LEU A 285 -11.16 0.00 19.10
CA LEU A 285 -11.20 -1.23 18.30
C LEU A 285 -12.35 -1.21 17.30
N ASP A 286 -13.56 -0.79 17.71
CA ASP A 286 -14.69 -0.70 16.79
C ASP A 286 -14.48 0.34 15.67
N ALA A 287 -13.83 1.48 15.97
CA ALA A 287 -13.56 2.53 15.00
C ALA A 287 -12.51 2.13 13.95
N TYR A 288 -11.48 1.38 14.34
CA TYR A 288 -10.36 1.03 13.46
C TYR A 288 -10.50 -0.33 12.78
N TRP A 289 -11.30 -1.26 13.32
CA TRP A 289 -11.38 -2.66 12.84
C TRP A 289 -11.91 -2.80 11.42
N VAL A 290 -13.01 -2.10 11.11
CA VAL A 290 -13.65 -2.16 9.78
C VAL A 290 -12.77 -1.54 8.68
N PRO A 291 -12.27 -0.30 8.83
CA PRO A 291 -11.44 0.34 7.79
C PRO A 291 -10.06 -0.31 7.64
N SER A 292 -9.41 -0.76 8.72
CA SER A 292 -8.13 -1.48 8.60
C SER A 292 -8.27 -2.79 7.82
N LYS A 293 -9.37 -3.54 8.03
CA LYS A 293 -9.70 -4.71 7.21
C LYS A 293 -9.93 -4.37 5.75
N LEU A 294 -10.61 -3.27 5.46
CA LEU A 294 -10.87 -2.82 4.09
C LEU A 294 -9.56 -2.48 3.37
N LEU A 295 -8.69 -1.71 4.01
CA LEU A 295 -7.35 -1.37 3.50
C LEU A 295 -6.50 -2.62 3.26
N LEU A 296 -6.49 -3.56 4.21
CA LEU A 296 -5.77 -4.82 4.05
C LEU A 296 -6.34 -5.65 2.88
N LEU A 297 -7.65 -5.68 2.69
CA LEU A 297 -8.25 -6.41 1.57
C LEU A 297 -7.95 -5.76 0.22
N GLU A 298 -7.97 -4.44 0.14
CA GLU A 298 -7.62 -3.71 -1.09
C GLU A 298 -6.15 -3.89 -1.46
N THR A 299 -5.26 -3.81 -0.48
CA THR A 299 -3.82 -4.01 -0.70
C THR A 299 -3.49 -5.42 -1.13
N VAL A 300 -4.09 -6.42 -0.50
CA VAL A 300 -3.94 -7.82 -0.91
C VAL A 300 -4.51 -8.04 -2.31
N ARG A 301 -5.65 -7.41 -2.63
CA ARG A 301 -6.26 -7.50 -3.96
C ARG A 301 -5.37 -6.88 -5.03
N ASP A 302 -4.82 -5.70 -4.79
CA ASP A 302 -3.93 -5.03 -5.75
C ASP A 302 -2.58 -5.73 -5.85
N LEU A 303 -2.02 -6.22 -4.74
CA LEU A 303 -0.84 -7.09 -4.77
C LEU A 303 -1.09 -8.34 -5.62
N SER A 304 -2.27 -8.97 -5.46
CA SER A 304 -2.65 -10.15 -6.26
C SER A 304 -2.82 -9.84 -7.75
N ARG A 305 -3.15 -8.59 -8.11
CA ARG A 305 -3.24 -8.14 -9.51
C ARG A 305 -1.86 -7.88 -10.08
N GLY A 306 -0.98 -7.27 -9.28
CA GLY A 306 0.44 -7.04 -9.61
C GLY A 306 1.17 -8.36 -9.84
N CYS A 307 1.02 -9.35 -8.96
CA CYS A 307 1.59 -10.69 -9.11
C CYS A 307 1.06 -11.43 -10.35
N ARG A 308 -0.17 -11.14 -10.79
CA ARG A 308 -0.76 -11.66 -12.03
C ARG A 308 -0.40 -10.83 -13.27
N GLY A 309 0.47 -9.82 -13.10
CA GLY A 309 0.92 -8.90 -14.12
C GLY A 309 -0.19 -8.09 -14.79
N ARG A 310 -1.38 -7.99 -14.20
CA ARG A 310 -2.46 -7.13 -14.72
C ARG A 310 -2.14 -5.67 -14.43
N LEU A 311 -2.66 -4.74 -15.24
CA LEU A 311 -2.57 -3.31 -14.96
C LEU A 311 -3.15 -3.06 -13.56
N LEU A 312 -2.30 -2.53 -12.68
CA LEU A 312 -2.71 -2.05 -11.37
C LEU A 312 -3.54 -0.78 -11.54
N SER A 313 -4.54 -0.59 -10.67
CA SER A 313 -5.26 0.67 -10.60
C SER A 313 -4.24 1.80 -10.37
N PRO A 314 -4.23 2.85 -11.22
CA PRO A 314 -3.36 4.01 -10.99
C PRO A 314 -3.73 4.75 -9.70
N TYR A 315 -4.96 4.59 -9.22
CA TYR A 315 -5.50 5.32 -8.08
C TYR A 315 -5.71 4.39 -6.88
N PHE A 316 -5.01 4.69 -5.79
CA PHE A 316 -5.51 4.45 -4.42
C PHE A 316 -6.51 5.55 -3.99
N VAL A 317 -6.66 6.61 -4.79
CA VAL A 317 -7.46 7.78 -4.44
C VAL A 317 -8.93 7.52 -4.79
N LYS A 318 -9.63 6.85 -3.88
CA LYS A 318 -11.00 7.20 -3.54
C LYS A 318 -11.00 7.63 -2.07
N LEU A 319 -10.54 8.86 -1.85
CA LEU A 319 -10.91 9.65 -0.68
C LEU A 319 -12.34 10.15 -0.85
#